data_AF-A0A705X007-F1
#
_entry.id   AF-A0A705X007-F1
#
_cell.length_a   1.000
_cell.length_b   1.000
_cell.length_c   1.000
_cell.angle_alpha   90.00
_cell.angle_beta   90.00
_cell.angle_gamma   90.00
#
_symmetry.space_group_name_H-M   'P 1'
#
loop_
_entity.id
_entity.type
_entity.pdbx_description
1 polymer ?
#
loop_
_entity_poly.entity_id
_entity_poly.type
_entity_poly.pdbx_seq_one_letter_code
_entity_poly.pdbx_strand_id
1 'polypeptide(L)'
;KHAAYIQKILGRFENPYLKDDVERVGRQPLRKLSAGDRLIKPLLGTLEYGLPHVNLVKGIAAAMHFRSDEDPQAQELAALITEKGPQAALAQISGLDANSDVVAEAVNAYNATK
;
A
#
# COMPACT_ATOMS: atom_id res chain seq x y z
N LYS A 1 -4.93 26.04 2.03
CA LYS A 1 -4.09 25.90 0.81
C LYS A 1 -3.58 24.47 0.54
N HIS A 2 -4.11 23.41 1.19
CA HIS A 2 -3.75 22.00 0.87
C HIS A 2 -4.73 21.34 -0.12
N ALA A 3 -6.03 21.60 0.02
CA ALA A 3 -7.07 21.05 -0.87
C ALA A 3 -6.84 21.37 -2.37
N ALA A 4 -6.43 22.60 -2.69
CA ALA A 4 -6.08 22.97 -4.07
C ALA A 4 -4.87 22.19 -4.62
N TYR A 5 -3.92 21.81 -3.75
CA TYR A 5 -2.80 20.97 -4.16
C TYR A 5 -3.24 19.53 -4.44
N ILE A 6 -4.17 18.97 -3.64
CA ILE A 6 -4.78 17.66 -3.93
C ILE A 6 -5.44 17.68 -5.31
N GLN A 7 -6.28 18.69 -5.60
CA GLN A 7 -6.93 18.82 -6.91
C GLN A 7 -5.92 18.94 -8.05
N LYS A 8 -4.82 19.67 -7.84
CA LYS A 8 -3.72 19.74 -8.81
C LYS A 8 -3.08 18.37 -9.08
N ILE A 9 -2.90 17.52 -8.07
CA ILE A 9 -2.35 16.17 -8.24
C ILE A 9 -3.33 15.27 -8.98
N LEU A 10 -4.63 15.33 -8.65
CA LEU A 10 -5.66 14.58 -9.38
C LEU A 10 -5.65 14.92 -10.87
N GLY A 11 -5.63 16.22 -11.22
CA GLY A 11 -5.53 16.65 -12.61
C GLY A 11 -4.23 16.23 -13.33
N ARG A 12 -3.14 15.93 -12.60
CA ARG A 12 -1.92 15.37 -13.20
C ARG A 12 -2.08 13.90 -13.59
N PHE A 13 -2.84 13.13 -12.80
CA PHE A 13 -3.14 11.73 -13.12
C PHE A 13 -4.14 11.60 -14.27
N GLU A 14 -5.00 12.60 -14.47
CA GLU A 14 -5.98 12.66 -15.57
C GLU A 14 -5.38 13.08 -16.92
N ASN A 15 -4.07 13.38 -16.98
CA ASN A 15 -3.44 13.88 -18.21
C ASN A 15 -3.45 12.80 -19.32
N PRO A 16 -4.21 12.98 -20.42
CA PRO A 16 -4.35 11.95 -21.46
C PRO A 16 -3.08 11.77 -22.30
N TYR A 17 -2.13 12.70 -22.21
CA TYR A 17 -0.86 12.65 -22.93
C TYR A 17 0.22 11.89 -22.15
N LEU A 18 0.03 11.67 -20.84
CA LEU A 18 0.94 10.89 -20.03
C LEU A 18 0.47 9.43 -20.00
N LYS A 19 1.05 8.61 -20.88
CA LYS A 19 0.85 7.15 -20.85
C LYS A 19 1.71 6.55 -19.74
N ASP A 20 1.26 6.72 -18.51
CA ASP A 20 1.92 6.16 -17.34
C ASP A 20 1.31 4.81 -16.98
N ASP A 21 2.05 3.74 -17.26
CA ASP A 21 1.57 2.38 -17.04
C ASP A 21 1.47 2.04 -15.54
N VAL A 22 0.38 1.38 -15.15
CA VAL A 22 0.11 1.00 -13.76
C VAL A 22 1.14 0.03 -13.20
N GLU A 23 1.71 -0.85 -14.03
CA GLU A 23 2.78 -1.76 -13.67
C GLU A 23 4.08 -0.97 -13.40
N ARG A 24 4.39 0.00 -14.26
CA ARG A 24 5.54 0.89 -14.09
C ARG A 24 5.43 1.73 -12.81
N VAL A 25 4.25 2.30 -12.54
CA VAL A 25 4.00 3.07 -11.32
C VAL A 25 3.96 2.16 -10.11
N GLY A 26 3.44 0.93 -10.26
CA GLY A 26 3.19 -0.11 -9.26
C GLY A 26 4.41 -0.89 -8.79
N ARG A 27 5.50 -0.92 -9.58
CA ARG A 27 6.76 -1.60 -9.25
C ARG A 27 7.34 -1.25 -7.87
N GLN A 28 8.16 -2.15 -7.35
CA GLN A 28 8.80 -2.14 -6.03
C GLN A 28 7.79 -2.06 -4.88
N PRO A 29 6.86 -3.01 -4.77
CA PRO A 29 5.82 -2.97 -3.73
C PRO A 29 6.39 -3.09 -2.31
N LEU A 30 7.46 -3.87 -2.09
CA LEU A 30 8.09 -3.99 -0.77
C LEU A 30 8.62 -2.65 -0.27
N ARG A 31 9.29 -1.88 -1.15
CA ARG A 31 9.73 -0.51 -0.80
C ARG A 31 8.57 0.38 -0.42
N LYS A 32 7.45 0.34 -1.15
CA LYS A 32 6.27 1.17 -0.89
C LYS A 32 5.51 0.78 0.38
N LEU A 33 5.56 -0.49 0.75
CA LEU A 33 5.00 -1.06 1.98
C LEU A 33 5.95 -0.93 3.18
N SER A 34 7.15 -0.37 3.01
CA SER A 34 8.08 -0.15 4.13
C SER A 34 7.61 0.98 5.06
N ALA A 35 8.01 0.90 6.33
CA ALA A 35 7.61 1.81 7.40
C ALA A 35 7.71 3.30 7.05
N GLY A 36 8.76 3.69 6.32
CA GLY A 36 9.09 5.09 6.03
C GLY A 36 8.55 5.65 4.71
N ASP A 37 7.95 4.81 3.85
CA ASP A 37 7.51 5.23 2.51
C ASP A 37 6.01 5.65 2.52
N ARG A 38 5.48 5.87 1.32
CA ARG A 38 4.24 6.57 1.01
C ARG A 38 2.93 5.97 1.54
N LEU A 39 2.95 4.76 2.11
CA LEU A 39 1.76 4.09 2.64
C LEU A 39 1.80 3.99 4.16
N ILE A 40 2.85 3.37 4.72
CA ILE A 40 2.93 3.11 6.16
C ILE A 40 3.22 4.38 6.95
N LYS A 41 4.08 5.28 6.45
CA LYS A 41 4.39 6.52 7.18
C LYS A 41 3.15 7.42 7.36
N PRO A 42 2.32 7.67 6.32
CA PRO A 42 1.05 8.36 6.52
C PRO A 42 0.10 7.62 7.47
N LEU A 43 0.03 6.28 7.40
CA LEU A 43 -0.80 5.48 8.31
C LEU A 43 -0.38 5.68 9.76
N LEU A 44 0.92 5.56 10.07
CA LEU A 44 1.45 5.80 11.41
C LEU A 44 1.09 7.22 11.90
N GLY A 45 1.19 8.23 11.04
CA GLY A 45 0.75 9.58 11.35
C GLY A 45 -0.75 9.66 11.68
N THR A 46 -1.62 8.98 10.92
CA THR A 46 -3.05 8.97 11.25
C THR A 46 -3.34 8.32 12.59
N LEU A 47 -2.58 7.29 12.99
CA LEU A 47 -2.72 6.65 14.30
C LEU A 47 -2.24 7.56 15.43
N GLU A 48 -1.10 8.24 15.24
CA GLU A 48 -0.56 9.20 16.19
C GLU A 48 -1.55 10.33 16.51
N TYR A 49 -2.28 10.81 15.51
CA TYR A 49 -3.22 11.94 15.65
C TYR A 49 -4.70 11.53 15.75
N GLY A 50 -5.02 10.23 15.79
CA GLY A 50 -6.41 9.74 15.85
C GLY A 50 -7.28 10.16 14.64
N LEU A 51 -6.69 10.17 13.45
CA LEU A 51 -7.35 10.57 12.20
C LEU A 51 -7.85 9.36 11.40
N PRO A 52 -8.88 9.54 10.53
CA PRO A 52 -9.40 8.44 9.72
C PRO A 52 -8.39 7.95 8.67
N HIS A 53 -8.23 6.62 8.56
CA HIS A 53 -7.26 5.97 7.66
C HIS A 53 -7.82 4.91 6.72
N VAL A 54 -9.15 4.80 6.60
CA VAL A 54 -9.81 3.76 5.78
C VAL A 54 -9.30 3.68 4.34
N ASN A 55 -8.98 4.81 3.71
CA ASN A 55 -8.46 4.83 2.33
C ASN A 55 -6.97 4.45 2.23
N LEU A 56 -6.18 4.68 3.29
CA LEU A 56 -4.80 4.19 3.36
C LEU A 56 -4.78 2.66 3.46
N VAL A 57 -5.66 2.09 4.29
CA VAL A 57 -5.83 0.63 4.42
C VAL A 57 -6.17 -0.02 3.08
N LYS A 58 -7.11 0.57 2.31
CA LYS A 58 -7.42 0.10 0.94
C LYS A 58 -6.20 0.14 0.01
N GLY A 59 -5.43 1.23 0.07
CA GLY A 59 -4.19 1.35 -0.72
C GLY A 59 -3.12 0.32 -0.36
N ILE A 60 -2.96 0.02 0.94
CA ILE A 60 -2.06 -1.01 1.44
C ILE A 60 -2.51 -2.39 0.97
N ALA A 61 -3.80 -2.73 1.10
CA ALA A 61 -4.36 -3.99 0.61
C ALA A 61 -4.15 -4.16 -0.91
N ALA A 62 -4.38 -3.10 -1.69
CA ALA A 62 -4.11 -3.12 -3.14
C ALA A 62 -2.61 -3.32 -3.45
N ALA A 63 -1.71 -2.68 -2.68
CA ALA A 63 -0.27 -2.89 -2.84
C ALA A 63 0.16 -4.34 -2.52
N MET A 64 -0.48 -5.00 -1.54
CA MET A 64 -0.26 -6.42 -1.23
C MET A 64 -0.72 -7.36 -2.36
N HIS A 65 -1.69 -6.94 -3.17
CA HIS A 65 -2.16 -7.66 -4.36
C HIS A 65 -1.33 -7.40 -5.62
N PHE A 66 -0.36 -6.48 -5.59
CA PHE A 66 0.45 -6.18 -6.77
C PHE A 66 1.24 -7.41 -7.24
N ARG A 67 1.16 -7.71 -8.53
CA ARG A 67 1.87 -8.81 -9.19
C ARG A 67 2.52 -8.29 -10.47
N SER A 68 3.75 -8.71 -10.73
CA SER A 68 4.49 -8.45 -11.96
C SER A 68 5.63 -9.47 -12.05
N ASP A 69 5.71 -10.16 -13.18
CA ASP A 69 6.77 -11.14 -13.44
C ASP A 69 8.11 -10.45 -13.74
N GLU A 70 8.09 -9.16 -14.07
CA GLU A 70 9.28 -8.35 -14.34
C GLU A 70 9.85 -7.67 -13.08
N ASP A 71 9.13 -7.71 -11.95
CA ASP A 71 9.52 -7.05 -10.71
C ASP A 71 9.91 -8.07 -9.62
N PRO A 72 11.21 -8.20 -9.29
CA PRO A 72 11.67 -9.10 -8.23
C PRO A 72 11.00 -8.86 -6.88
N GLN A 73 10.66 -7.61 -6.54
CA GLN A 73 9.97 -7.31 -5.27
C GLN A 73 8.51 -7.77 -5.28
N ALA A 74 7.86 -7.78 -6.44
CA ALA A 74 6.50 -8.31 -6.58
C ALA A 74 6.48 -9.84 -6.46
N GLN A 75 7.48 -10.51 -7.05
CA GLN A 75 7.65 -11.95 -6.88
C GLN A 75 7.94 -12.32 -5.42
N GLU A 76 8.84 -11.58 -4.77
CA GLU A 76 9.17 -11.77 -3.35
C GLU A 76 7.94 -11.54 -2.45
N LEU A 77 7.16 -10.48 -2.72
CA LEU A 77 5.90 -10.22 -2.00
C LEU A 77 4.90 -11.38 -2.15
N ALA A 78 4.71 -11.89 -3.36
CA ALA A 78 3.80 -13.00 -3.62
C ALA A 78 4.25 -14.28 -2.90
N ALA A 79 5.55 -14.57 -2.92
CA ALA A 79 6.14 -15.70 -2.21
C ALA A 79 5.95 -15.57 -0.69
N LEU A 80 6.22 -14.40 -0.13
CA LEU A 80 6.10 -14.14 1.30
C LEU A 80 4.65 -14.29 1.80
N ILE A 81 3.68 -13.76 1.04
CA ILE A 81 2.26 -13.90 1.35
C ILE A 81 1.83 -15.37 1.27
N THR A 82 2.33 -16.13 0.30
CA THR A 82 2.01 -17.55 0.14
C THR A 82 2.58 -18.39 1.29
N GLU A 83 3.82 -18.11 1.71
CA GLU A 83 4.52 -18.86 2.75
C GLU A 83 3.97 -18.57 4.15
N LYS A 84 3.76 -17.29 4.48
CA LYS A 84 3.47 -16.85 5.85
C LYS A 84 2.05 -16.34 6.06
N GLY A 85 1.29 -16.17 4.98
CA GLY A 85 -0.01 -15.49 5.01
C GLY A 85 0.10 -13.96 5.00
N PRO A 86 -0.99 -13.26 4.67
CA PRO A 86 -0.99 -11.82 4.47
C PRO A 86 -0.67 -11.01 5.73
N GLN A 87 -1.09 -11.50 6.91
CA GLN A 87 -0.86 -10.83 8.20
C GLN A 87 0.62 -10.77 8.56
N ALA A 88 1.30 -11.92 8.56
CA ALA A 88 2.71 -12.01 8.88
C ALA A 88 3.58 -11.32 7.82
N ALA A 89 3.21 -11.44 6.54
CA ALA A 89 3.90 -10.75 5.46
C ALA A 89 3.84 -9.23 5.62
N LEU A 90 2.65 -8.67 5.88
CA LEU A 90 2.50 -7.22 6.07
C LEU A 90 3.30 -6.73 7.28
N ALA A 91 3.21 -7.42 8.42
CA ALA A 91 3.97 -7.07 9.62
C ALA A 91 5.48 -7.07 9.36
N GLN A 92 5.99 -8.09 8.68
CA GLN A 92 7.41 -8.22 8.35
C GLN A 92 7.90 -7.08 7.44
N ILE A 93 7.13 -6.68 6.42
CA ILE A 93 7.54 -5.65 5.45
C ILE A 93 7.39 -4.24 6.04
N SER A 94 6.28 -3.99 6.72
CA SER A 94 5.90 -2.66 7.20
C SER A 94 6.51 -2.31 8.56
N GLY A 95 6.94 -3.30 9.34
CA GLY A 95 7.36 -3.12 10.72
C GLY A 95 6.21 -2.86 11.70
N LEU A 96 4.96 -2.99 11.25
CA LEU A 96 3.78 -2.91 12.12
C LEU A 96 3.66 -4.17 12.98
N ASP A 97 3.07 -4.04 14.18
CA ASP A 97 2.74 -5.19 15.02
C ASP A 97 1.67 -6.05 14.33
N ALA A 98 1.96 -7.34 14.17
CA ALA A 98 1.06 -8.32 13.57
C ALA A 98 -0.28 -8.44 14.30
N ASN A 99 -0.33 -8.07 15.59
CA ASN A 99 -1.54 -8.11 16.42
C ASN A 99 -2.27 -6.76 16.49
N SER A 100 -1.78 -5.73 15.78
CA SER A 100 -2.43 -4.43 15.77
C SER A 100 -3.74 -4.43 14.96
N ASP A 101 -4.69 -3.61 15.39
CA ASP A 101 -5.98 -3.45 14.70
C ASP A 101 -5.80 -3.04 13.23
N VAL A 102 -4.84 -2.16 12.94
CA VAL A 102 -4.58 -1.71 11.56
C VAL A 102 -4.06 -2.82 10.65
N VAL A 103 -3.30 -3.76 11.17
CA VAL A 103 -2.87 -4.94 10.40
C VAL A 103 -4.08 -5.84 10.16
N ALA A 104 -4.94 -6.05 11.16
CA ALA A 104 -6.19 -6.80 10.98
C ALA A 104 -7.11 -6.13 9.93
N GLU A 105 -7.27 -4.81 9.98
CA GLU A 105 -8.02 -4.03 8.98
C GLU A 105 -7.47 -4.20 7.55
N ALA A 106 -6.14 -4.11 7.39
CA ALA A 106 -5.48 -4.27 6.09
C ALA A 106 -5.64 -5.70 5.55
N VAL A 107 -5.52 -6.72 6.41
CA VAL A 107 -5.71 -8.13 6.03
C VAL A 107 -7.17 -8.40 5.66
N ASN A 108 -8.13 -7.82 6.40
CA ASN A 108 -9.55 -7.92 6.07
C ASN A 108 -9.84 -7.28 4.70
N ALA A 109 -9.30 -6.08 4.45
CA ALA A 109 -9.42 -5.43 3.14
C ALA A 109 -8.76 -6.24 2.01
N TYR A 110 -7.58 -6.83 2.27
CA TYR A 110 -6.89 -7.72 1.34
C TYR A 110 -7.76 -8.93 0.97
N ASN A 111 -8.35 -9.60 1.97
CA ASN A 111 -9.19 -10.79 1.76
C ASN A 111 -10.55 -10.46 1.10
N ALA A 112 -11.10 -9.28 1.36
CA ALA A 112 -12.37 -8.84 0.77
C ALA A 112 -12.26 -8.48 -0.72
N THR A 113 -11.03 -8.31 -1.24
CA THR A 113 -10.77 -7.97 -2.65
C THR A 113 -10.50 -9.23 -3.50
N LYS A 114 -10.86 -10.42 -3.02
CA LYS A 114 -10.80 -11.69 -3.78
C LYS A 114 -11.98 -11.85 -4.73
#